data_AF-A0A7W8E304-F1
#
_entry.id   AF-A0A7W8E304-F1
#
_cell.length_a   1.000
_cell.length_b   1.000
_cell.length_c   1.000
_cell.angle_alpha   90.00
_cell.angle_beta   90.00
_cell.angle_gamma   90.00
#
_symmetry.space_group_name_H-M   'P 1'
#
loop_
_entity.id
_entity.type
_entity.pdbx_description
1 polymer ?
#
loop_
_entity_poly.entity_id
_entity_poly.type
_entity_poly.pdbx_seq_one_letter_code
_entity_poly.pdbx_strand_id
1 'polypeptide(L)' 'MLTNVSIPDKQAFTVREVAAMTGFSPQTVTRLFEHERGTLIISRPTSNRKRRYRCIRIPVGVYERVIRGLTVK' A
#
# COMPACT_ATOMS: atom_id res chain seq x y z
N MET A 1 23.19 -8.25 -15.73
CA MET A 1 22.17 -7.78 -14.75
C MET A 1 21.49 -6.57 -15.35
N LEU A 2 20.29 -6.73 -15.89
CA LEU A 2 19.46 -5.61 -16.33
C LEU A 2 18.10 -5.82 -15.68
N THR A 3 17.83 -5.09 -14.59
CA THR A 3 16.51 -5.08 -13.99
C THR A 3 15.60 -4.32 -14.93
N ASN A 4 14.75 -5.08 -15.64
CA ASN A 4 13.68 -4.58 -16.47
C ASN A 4 12.77 -3.67 -15.61
N VAL A 5 13.01 -2.37 -15.61
CA VAL A 5 12.12 -1.38 -15.00
C VAL A 5 10.97 -1.19 -15.97
N SER A 6 10.01 -2.12 -15.92
CA SER A 6 8.69 -1.91 -16.48
C SER A 6 8.08 -0.74 -15.72
N ILE A 7 8.01 0.44 -16.33
CA ILE A 7 7.21 1.56 -15.82
C ILE A 7 5.77 1.25 -16.22
N PRO A 8 4.87 0.84 -15.31
CA PRO A 8 3.47 0.67 -15.64
C PRO A 8 2.77 2.02 -15.46
N ASP A 9 2.06 2.45 -16.49
CA ASP A 9 1.30 3.69 -16.67
C ASP A 9 0.44 4.15 -15.46
N LYS A 10 0.13 3.28 -14.48
CA LYS A 10 -0.36 3.63 -13.14
C LYS A 10 0.18 2.66 -12.08
N GLN A 11 1.43 2.86 -11.64
CA GLN A 11 2.05 2.00 -10.64
C GLN A 11 1.32 2.14 -9.29
N ALA A 12 0.94 1.01 -8.69
CA ALA A 12 0.39 0.95 -7.35
C ALA A 12 1.24 -0.04 -6.53
N PHE A 13 1.75 0.42 -5.40
CA PHE A 13 2.54 -0.36 -4.49
C PHE A 13 1.68 -1.31 -3.66
N THR A 14 2.25 -2.42 -3.27
CA THR A 14 1.76 -3.30 -2.22
C THR A 14 2.24 -2.82 -0.86
N VAL A 15 1.56 -3.27 0.20
CA VAL A 15 1.98 -3.03 1.59
C VAL A 15 3.42 -3.48 1.84
N ARG A 16 3.85 -4.60 1.23
CA ARG A 16 5.20 -5.15 1.43
C ARG A 16 6.28 -4.29 0.77
N GLU A 17 6.00 -3.76 -0.43
CA GLU A 17 6.92 -2.85 -1.12
C GLU A 17 7.07 -1.55 -0.34
N VAL A 18 5.97 -0.95 0.13
CA VAL A 18 6.02 0.26 0.95
C VAL A 18 6.75 0.01 2.27
N ALA A 19 6.49 -1.12 2.94
CA ALA A 19 7.21 -1.51 4.15
C ALA A 19 8.73 -1.60 3.93
N ALA A 20 9.16 -2.19 2.81
CA ALA A 20 10.56 -2.28 2.45
C ALA A 20 11.18 -0.90 2.16
N MET A 21 10.43 0.01 1.52
CA MET A 21 10.91 1.36 1.21
C MET A 21 10.98 2.28 2.43
N THR A 22 10.02 2.19 3.36
CA THR A 22 9.95 3.08 4.53
C THR A 22 10.60 2.49 5.79
N GLY A 23 10.98 1.21 5.78
CA GLY A 23 11.48 0.49 6.95
C GLY A 23 10.40 0.17 8.00
N PHE A 24 9.13 0.43 7.71
CA PHE A 24 8.03 0.16 8.65
C PHE A 24 7.57 -1.29 8.58
N SER A 25 6.97 -1.76 9.69
CA SER A 25 6.31 -3.06 9.68
C SER A 25 5.14 -3.06 8.68
N PRO A 26 4.84 -4.18 8.00
CA PRO A 26 3.68 -4.29 7.11
C PRO A 26 2.35 -3.95 7.81
N GLN A 27 2.26 -4.18 9.12
CA GLN A 27 1.09 -3.86 9.92
C GLN A 27 0.93 -2.35 10.13
N THR A 28 2.05 -1.64 10.36
CA THR A 28 2.07 -0.17 10.42
C THR A 28 1.66 0.44 9.09
N VAL A 29 2.21 -0.06 7.98
CA VAL A 29 1.83 0.38 6.63
C VAL A 29 0.35 0.12 6.36
N THR A 30 -0.17 -1.05 6.76
CA THR A 30 -1.61 -1.33 6.64
C THR A 30 -2.45 -0.26 7.33
N ARG A 31 -2.11 0.10 8.57
CA ARG A 31 -2.84 1.13 9.34
C ARG A 31 -2.72 2.53 8.75
N LEU A 32 -1.55 2.87 8.21
CA LEU A 32 -1.32 4.17 7.57
C LEU A 32 -2.20 4.35 6.32
N PHE A 33 -2.37 3.29 5.52
CA PHE A 33 -3.04 3.41 4.22
C PHE A 33 -4.50 2.94 4.22
N GLU A 34 -4.97 2.16 5.21
CA GLU A 34 -6.34 1.61 5.20
C GLU A 34 -7.45 2.67 5.26
N HIS A 35 -7.16 3.84 5.82
CA HIS A 35 -8.11 4.96 5.92
C HIS A 35 -7.83 6.11 4.95
N GLU A 36 -6.79 5.97 4.12
CA GLU A 36 -6.39 7.03 3.18
C GLU A 36 -7.24 7.02 1.91
N ARG A 37 -7.65 8.22 1.50
CA ARG A 37 -8.47 8.40 0.30
C ARG A 37 -7.66 8.03 -0.95
N GLY A 38 -8.24 7.18 -1.78
CA GLY A 38 -7.62 6.69 -3.01
C GLY A 38 -6.87 5.37 -2.84
N THR A 39 -6.75 4.84 -1.62
CA THR A 39 -6.26 3.49 -1.39
C THR A 39 -7.25 2.46 -1.91
N LEU A 40 -6.76 1.46 -2.66
CA LEU A 40 -7.58 0.39 -3.18
C LEU A 40 -7.54 -0.80 -2.22
N ILE A 41 -8.69 -1.12 -1.62
CA ILE A 41 -8.82 -2.26 -0.70
C ILE A 41 -9.61 -3.36 -1.40
N ILE A 42 -8.90 -4.39 -1.84
CA ILE A 42 -9.50 -5.56 -2.47
C ILE A 42 -9.81 -6.55 -1.37
N SER A 43 -11.11 -6.74 -1.11
CA SER A 43 -11.58 -7.78 -0.19
C SER A 43 -12.25 -8.89 -0.99
N ARG A 44 -11.82 -10.14 -0.77
CA ARG A 44 -12.49 -11.30 -1.36
C ARG A 44 -13.72 -11.64 -0.51
N PRO A 45 -14.93 -11.70 -1.08
CA PRO A 45 -16.10 -12.15 -0.33
C PRO A 45 -15.94 -13.65 -0.04
N THR A 46 -15.81 -14.00 1.24
CA THR A 46 -15.94 -15.39 1.70
C THR A 46 -17.04 -15.46 2.75
N SER A 47 -17.85 -16.51 2.65
CA SER A 47 -18.94 -16.77 3.58
C SER A 47 -18.40 -16.98 4.99
N ASN A 48 -19.00 -16.25 5.94
CA ASN A 48 -18.91 -16.39 7.40
C ASN A 48 -17.54 -16.27 8.10
N ARG A 49 -17.43 -15.19 8.90
CA ARG A 49 -16.78 -15.15 10.22
C ARG A 49 -15.30 -15.54 10.36
N LYS A 50 -14.50 -15.52 9.29
CA LYS A 50 -13.01 -15.57 9.37
C LYS A 50 -12.39 -14.27 8.88
N ARG A 51 -11.28 -13.87 9.51
CA ARG A 51 -10.51 -12.63 9.26
C ARG A 51 -10.34 -12.45 7.74
N ARG A 52 -10.98 -11.42 7.16
CA ARG A 52 -10.90 -11.15 5.72
C ARG A 52 -9.46 -10.81 5.37
N TYR A 53 -8.80 -11.64 4.56
CA TYR A 53 -7.55 -11.24 3.93
C TYR A 53 -7.88 -10.07 2.99
N ARG A 54 -7.39 -8.88 3.35
CA ARG A 54 -7.53 -7.65 2.55
C ARG A 54 -6.20 -7.40 1.85
N CYS A 55 -6.26 -7.25 0.53
CA CYS A 55 -5.12 -6.79 -0.24
C CYS A 55 -5.24 -5.27 -0.40
N ILE A 56 -4.28 -4.53 0.14
CA ILE A 56 -4.19 -3.09 -0.05
C ILE A 56 -3.24 -2.80 -1.22
N ARG A 57 -3.72 -2.04 -2.19
CA ARG A 57 -2.91 -1.43 -3.25
C ARG A 57 -2.89 0.08 -3.05
N ILE A 58 -1.69 0.63 -3.04
CA ILE A 58 -1.39 2.00 -2.70
C ILE A 58 -0.93 2.70 -3.98
N PRO A 59 -1.78 3.50 -4.64
CA PRO A 59 -1.36 4.28 -5.79
C PRO A 59 -0.22 5.25 -5.43
N VAL A 60 0.69 5.53 -6.37
CA VAL A 60 1.84 6.43 -6.15
C VAL A 60 1.43 7.78 -5.56
N GLY A 61 0.38 8.43 -6.08
CA GLY A 61 -0.07 9.72 -5.55
C GLY A 61 -0.59 9.66 -4.11
N VAL A 62 -1.12 8.51 -3.67
CA VAL A 62 -1.52 8.30 -2.27
C VAL A 62 -0.27 8.11 -1.40
N TYR A 63 0.69 7.31 -1.87
CA TYR A 63 1.98 7.13 -1.20
C TYR A 63 2.68 8.47 -0.97
N GLU A 64 2.86 9.28 -2.01
CA GLU A 64 3.52 10.58 -1.93
C GLU A 64 2.84 11.52 -0.93
N ARG A 65 1.50 11.57 -0.94
CA ARG A 65 0.72 12.39 0.00
C ARG A 65 0.97 11.98 1.45
N VAL A 66 0.93 10.68 1.75
CA VAL A 66 1.09 10.14 3.10
C VAL A 66 2.52 10.36 3.60
N ILE A 67 3.52 10.03 2.79
CA ILE A 67 4.93 10.22 3.16
C ILE A 67 5.24 11.70 3.39
N ARG A 68 4.75 12.59 2.52
CA ARG A 68 4.91 14.04 2.71
C ARG A 68 4.32 14.52 4.04
N GLY A 69 3.23 13.91 4.51
CA GLY A 69 2.64 14.21 5.83
C GLY A 69 3.46 13.67 7.01
N LEU A 70 4.17 12.56 6.84
CA LEU A 70 5.02 11.94 7.87
C LEU A 70 6.37 12.65 8.03
N THR A 71 6.89 13.26 6.96
CA THR A 71 8.16 14.01 7.00
C THR A 71 8.04 15.40 7.66
N VAL A 72 6.85 15.81 8.08
CA VAL A 72 6.66 17.11 8.74
C VAL A 72 7.09 17.03 10.21
N LYS A 73 8.35 17.45 10.42
CA LYS A 73 9.06 17.81 11.67
C LYS A 73 9.48 16.69 12.62
#